data_AF-Q4SUU9-F1
#
_entry.id   AF-Q4SUU9-F1
#
_cell.length_a   1.000
_cell.length_b   1.000
_cell.length_c   1.000
_cell.angle_alpha   90.00
_cell.angle_beta   90.00
_cell.angle_gamma   90.00
#
_symmetry.space_group_name_H-M   'P 1'
#
loop_
_entity.id
_entity.type
_entity.pdbx_description
1 polymer ?
#
loop_
_entity_poly.entity_id
_entity_poly.type
_entity_poly.pdbx_seq_one_letter_code
_entity_poly.pdbx_strand_id
1 'polypeptide(L)'
;VTVVTGDVQNAGTDTLIYLSVFGANGGTEEMLLQKNEDRFERGQEDTFNMEIDDIAPLRKMRLRIDGSGSRPDWFLDQVIMRNLSSEEVSVFTYEDWLSRTRGPKRTLICEMAAVVDEEVMVELTTYIIQVKTSDNAGAGTDANVWIIVFGENGDSGTLALKECNRSNKFERKQVDTFRFLDILSLGELSKVRVWHDNTGVAPGWHLEYVEVKDEIMDKTFRFPCDRWLAKNDDDGQIMRELACANNDYLDLDEKTKYEVCVTTGDTDDAETKENAWIVLEGKKGRSKEFVMENSSKKKRFSRGSVDKFEFSFKNLGDIAGICLGHTPKDGKKVKAEVYWHVQEVVVTEKELGNQYVFSCNARIPLSPKRDEFLTFECTKSIESFASKARSLVPVKYEIIVITGDEKGAGTDANVFVTVYGSNGDSGRRQLRQKFRNLFERGRTDRFLLEMLDMGELQKV
;
A
#
# COMPACT_ATOMS: atom_id res chain seq x y z
N VAL A 1 14.28 -7.23 13.29
CA VAL A 1 15.04 -7.14 12.03
C VAL A 1 16.49 -7.42 12.32
N THR A 2 17.13 -8.35 11.63
CA THR A 2 18.58 -8.63 11.72
C THR A 2 19.19 -8.33 10.36
N VAL A 3 20.20 -7.47 10.33
CA VAL A 3 20.93 -7.11 9.12
C VAL A 3 22.28 -7.80 9.14
N VAL A 4 22.64 -8.48 8.05
CA VAL A 4 23.91 -9.20 7.91
C VAL A 4 24.80 -8.45 6.94
N THR A 5 25.93 -7.93 7.45
CA THR A 5 26.96 -7.32 6.61
C THR A 5 27.93 -8.42 6.15
N GLY A 6 28.20 -8.51 4.85
CA GLY A 6 28.99 -9.62 4.32
C GLY A 6 30.43 -9.64 4.82
N ASP A 7 31.06 -10.83 4.78
CA ASP A 7 32.45 -11.03 5.21
C ASP A 7 33.47 -10.82 4.06
N VAL A 8 33.35 -9.70 3.35
CA VAL A 8 34.30 -9.31 2.30
C VAL A 8 35.13 -8.09 2.73
N GLN A 9 36.29 -7.91 2.10
CA GLN A 9 37.21 -6.83 2.47
C GLN A 9 36.54 -5.45 2.34
N ASN A 10 36.54 -4.68 3.44
CA ASN A 10 35.91 -3.36 3.54
C ASN A 10 34.38 -3.40 3.34
N ALA A 11 33.70 -4.48 3.73
CA ALA A 11 32.26 -4.60 3.64
C ALA A 11 31.49 -3.65 4.57
N GLY A 12 32.06 -3.33 5.74
CA GLY A 12 31.40 -2.50 6.75
C GLY A 12 31.31 -1.03 6.37
N THR A 13 30.32 -0.34 6.92
CA THR A 13 29.99 1.04 6.55
C THR A 13 29.75 1.94 7.76
N ASP A 14 29.98 3.25 7.62
CA ASP A 14 29.58 4.30 8.57
C ASP A 14 28.44 5.21 8.06
N THR A 15 27.87 4.89 6.89
CA THR A 15 26.73 5.59 6.29
C THR A 15 25.46 5.45 7.15
N LEU A 16 24.48 6.34 6.93
CA LEU A 16 23.12 6.18 7.42
C LEU A 16 22.35 5.22 6.52
N ILE A 17 21.68 4.25 7.14
CA ILE A 17 20.94 3.18 6.45
C ILE A 17 19.46 3.33 6.74
N TYR A 18 18.67 3.34 5.67
CA TYR A 18 17.25 3.57 5.68
C TYR A 18 16.52 2.35 5.11
N LEU A 19 15.42 1.96 5.75
CA LEU A 19 14.65 0.77 5.47
C LEU A 19 13.18 1.10 5.21
N SER A 20 12.64 0.59 4.11
CA SER A 20 11.18 0.51 3.87
C SER A 20 10.78 -0.94 3.62
N VAL A 21 9.65 -1.35 4.19
CA VAL A 21 9.13 -2.72 4.06
C VAL A 21 7.74 -2.65 3.45
N PHE A 22 7.46 -3.53 2.50
CA PHE A 22 6.20 -3.59 1.79
C PHE A 22 5.60 -4.99 1.95
N GLY A 23 4.32 -5.07 2.27
CA GLY A 23 3.57 -6.30 2.35
C GLY A 23 2.15 -6.13 1.83
N ALA A 24 1.36 -7.19 1.85
CA ALA A 24 0.03 -7.22 1.23
C ALA A 24 -0.95 -6.20 1.85
N ASN A 25 -0.77 -5.83 3.12
CA ASN A 25 -1.67 -4.93 3.82
C ASN A 25 -1.17 -3.47 3.86
N GLY A 26 0.00 -3.17 3.29
CA GLY A 26 0.56 -1.83 3.23
C GLY A 26 2.08 -1.80 3.18
N GLY A 27 2.66 -0.64 3.47
CA GLY A 27 4.10 -0.47 3.58
C GLY A 27 4.46 0.53 4.65
N THR A 28 5.70 0.48 5.10
CA THR A 28 6.23 1.42 6.08
C THR A 28 6.71 2.70 5.40
N GLU A 29 6.81 3.78 6.17
CA GLU A 29 7.67 4.89 5.79
C GLU A 29 9.15 4.48 5.76
N GLU A 30 10.02 5.38 5.32
CA GLU A 30 11.46 5.19 5.38
C GLU A 30 11.95 5.32 6.84
N MET A 31 12.50 4.23 7.39
CA MET A 31 12.94 4.14 8.77
C MET A 31 14.46 4.12 8.85
N LEU A 32 15.05 4.97 9.69
CA LEU A 32 16.49 4.98 9.95
C LEU A 32 16.86 3.82 10.88
N LEU A 33 17.78 2.95 10.44
CA LEU A 33 18.38 1.92 11.29
C LEU A 33 19.43 2.57 12.20
N GLN A 34 19.12 2.63 13.50
CA GLN A 34 19.92 3.37 14.48
C GLN A 34 21.31 2.74 14.68
N LYS A 35 22.34 3.53 14.38
CA LYS A 35 23.74 3.12 14.47
C LYS A 35 24.31 3.32 15.86
N ASN A 36 23.67 2.73 16.87
CA ASN A 36 24.19 2.76 18.24
C ASN A 36 25.37 1.80 18.31
N GLU A 37 26.57 2.32 18.65
CA GLU A 37 27.83 1.56 18.73
C GLU A 37 28.41 1.18 17.35
N ASP A 38 29.32 0.20 17.32
CA ASP A 38 30.01 -0.29 16.12
C ASP A 38 29.11 -1.28 15.35
N ARG A 39 27.99 -0.79 14.80
CA ARG A 39 27.09 -1.59 13.94
C ARG A 39 27.49 -1.50 12.47
N PHE A 40 27.11 -2.54 11.72
CA PHE A 40 27.32 -2.72 10.29
C PHE A 40 28.80 -2.85 9.91
N GLU A 41 29.56 -3.52 10.77
CA GLU A 41 30.93 -3.92 10.51
C GLU A 41 30.98 -5.21 9.69
N ARG A 42 32.13 -5.44 9.05
CA ARG A 42 32.36 -6.62 8.20
C ARG A 42 32.04 -7.91 8.97
N GLY A 43 31.21 -8.77 8.37
CA GLY A 43 30.83 -10.08 8.93
C GLY A 43 29.93 -10.01 10.17
N GLN A 44 29.39 -8.83 10.49
CA GLN A 44 28.54 -8.62 11.66
C GLN A 44 27.06 -8.88 11.34
N GLU A 45 26.34 -9.35 12.36
CA GLU A 45 24.89 -9.35 12.42
C GLU A 45 24.40 -8.29 13.40
N ASP A 46 23.53 -7.40 12.94
CA ASP A 46 23.00 -6.30 13.73
C ASP A 46 21.47 -6.41 13.86
N THR A 47 20.97 -6.56 15.10
CA THR A 47 19.54 -6.73 15.37
C THR A 47 18.88 -5.45 15.89
N PHE A 48 17.66 -5.23 15.43
CA PHE A 48 16.79 -4.09 15.72
C PHE A 48 15.40 -4.61 16.07
N ASN A 49 14.85 -4.14 17.19
CA ASN A 49 13.42 -4.26 17.47
C ASN A 49 12.72 -3.05 16.88
N MET A 50 11.69 -3.29 16.09
CA MET A 50 10.95 -2.27 15.38
C MET A 50 9.46 -2.53 15.59
N GLU A 51 8.72 -1.47 15.91
CA GLU A 51 7.27 -1.48 15.98
C GLU A 51 6.74 -0.87 14.69
N ILE A 52 6.07 -1.69 13.87
CA ILE A 52 5.46 -1.29 12.61
C ILE A 52 4.04 -1.85 12.55
N ASP A 53 3.22 -1.27 11.69
CA ASP A 53 1.88 -1.78 11.42
C ASP A 53 1.93 -3.21 10.85
N ASP A 54 0.85 -3.96 11.06
CA ASP A 54 0.69 -5.32 10.53
C ASP A 54 0.47 -5.28 9.01
N ILE A 55 1.59 -5.24 8.28
CA ILE A 55 1.64 -5.19 6.81
C ILE A 55 1.75 -6.58 6.16
N ALA A 56 1.75 -7.66 6.93
CA ALA A 56 1.97 -9.02 6.42
C ALA A 56 0.86 -9.49 5.45
N PRO A 57 1.12 -10.50 4.59
CA PRO A 57 2.41 -11.12 4.32
C PRO A 57 3.41 -10.15 3.67
N LEU A 58 4.69 -10.26 4.02
CA LEU A 58 5.74 -9.40 3.45
C LEU A 58 6.00 -9.76 1.99
N ARG A 59 6.22 -8.73 1.15
CA ARG A 59 6.39 -8.85 -0.29
C ARG A 59 7.79 -8.46 -0.73
N LYS A 60 8.24 -7.27 -0.33
CA LYS A 60 9.57 -6.78 -0.67
C LYS A 60 10.10 -5.79 0.38
N MET A 61 11.40 -5.54 0.29
CA MET A 61 12.13 -4.59 1.11
C MET A 61 12.92 -3.65 0.23
N ARG A 62 12.97 -2.37 0.59
CA ARG A 62 13.89 -1.39 0.02
C ARG A 62 14.86 -0.94 1.09
N LEU A 63 16.16 -1.00 0.78
CA LEU A 63 17.20 -0.39 1.58
C LEU A 63 17.86 0.74 0.81
N ARG A 64 18.14 1.84 1.49
CA ARG A 64 18.89 2.97 0.95
C ARG A 64 19.99 3.36 1.92
N ILE A 65 21.17 3.68 1.38
CA ILE A 65 22.20 4.38 2.12
C ILE A 65 22.33 5.82 1.63
N ASP A 66 22.75 6.74 2.49
CA ASP A 66 23.00 8.13 2.09
C ASP A 66 24.38 8.34 1.44
N GLY A 67 25.28 7.37 1.60
CA GLY A 67 26.66 7.44 1.11
C GLY A 67 27.50 8.47 1.86
N SER A 68 27.11 8.85 3.08
CA SER A 68 27.90 9.71 3.96
C SER A 68 28.94 8.90 4.74
N GLY A 69 29.80 9.60 5.49
CA GLY A 69 30.83 8.99 6.32
C GLY A 69 32.15 8.73 5.58
N SER A 70 33.10 8.15 6.31
CA SER A 70 34.45 7.82 5.84
C SER A 70 34.54 6.45 5.16
N ARG A 71 33.55 5.58 5.38
CA ARG A 71 33.37 4.25 4.79
C ARG A 71 31.95 4.17 4.19
N PRO A 72 31.67 4.91 3.10
CA PRO A 72 30.33 5.03 2.53
C PRO A 72 29.88 3.81 1.71
N ASP A 73 30.80 2.87 1.45
CA ASP A 73 30.50 1.64 0.72
C ASP A 73 30.03 0.56 1.71
N TRP A 74 28.99 -0.18 1.35
CA TRP A 74 28.48 -1.26 2.17
C TRP A 74 28.25 -2.51 1.34
N PHE A 75 28.74 -3.66 1.81
CA PHE A 75 28.37 -4.95 1.24
C PHE A 75 27.29 -5.58 2.13
N LEU A 76 26.06 -5.56 1.62
CA LEU A 76 24.92 -6.16 2.30
C LEU A 76 24.78 -7.61 1.83
N ASP A 77 24.75 -8.54 2.77
CA ASP A 77 24.52 -9.96 2.50
C ASP A 77 23.01 -10.22 2.44
N GLN A 78 22.34 -10.07 3.58
CA GLN A 78 20.91 -10.29 3.71
C GLN A 78 20.30 -9.51 4.89
N VAL A 79 18.98 -9.40 4.89
CA VAL A 79 18.17 -8.95 6.03
C VAL A 79 17.15 -10.01 6.38
N ILE A 80 17.01 -10.28 7.67
CA ILE A 80 16.06 -11.25 8.23
C ILE A 80 15.04 -10.49 9.07
N MET A 81 13.76 -10.62 8.74
CA MET A 81 12.66 -10.06 9.51
C MET A 81 11.88 -11.19 10.18
N ARG A 82 11.82 -11.16 11.51
CA ARG A 82 11.02 -12.10 12.30
C ARG A 82 9.85 -11.37 12.94
N ASN A 83 8.63 -11.84 12.69
CA ASN A 83 7.46 -11.41 13.43
C ASN A 83 7.53 -12.02 14.84
N LEU A 84 7.58 -11.20 15.89
CA LEU A 84 7.75 -11.68 17.26
C LEU A 84 6.48 -12.32 17.83
N SER A 85 5.32 -12.07 17.23
CA SER A 85 4.02 -12.60 17.66
C SER A 85 3.67 -13.91 16.94
N SER A 86 3.86 -13.97 15.62
CA SER A 86 3.57 -15.19 14.82
C SER A 86 4.77 -16.11 14.68
N GLU A 87 5.96 -15.66 15.06
CA GLU A 87 7.27 -16.31 14.82
C GLU A 87 7.65 -16.51 13.34
N GLU A 88 6.83 -16.05 12.41
CA GLU A 88 7.11 -16.08 10.97
C GLU A 88 8.42 -15.34 10.64
N VAL A 89 9.19 -15.90 9.72
CA VAL A 89 10.48 -15.35 9.30
C VAL A 89 10.45 -15.10 7.79
N SER A 90 10.83 -13.88 7.40
CA SER A 90 11.07 -13.50 6.01
C SER A 90 12.52 -13.14 5.81
N VAL A 91 13.13 -13.67 4.75
CA VAL A 91 14.53 -13.43 4.38
C VAL A 91 14.60 -12.57 3.11
N PHE A 92 15.50 -11.60 3.09
CA PHE A 92 15.73 -10.68 1.97
C PHE A 92 17.22 -10.70 1.62
N THR A 93 17.59 -11.30 0.49
CA THR A 93 18.99 -11.51 0.10
C THR A 93 19.40 -10.50 -0.98
N TYR A 94 20.59 -9.89 -0.83
CA TYR A 94 21.15 -8.95 -1.82
C TYR A 94 22.54 -9.36 -2.33
N GLU A 95 23.44 -9.78 -1.42
CA GLU A 95 24.79 -10.28 -1.73
C GLU A 95 25.63 -9.37 -2.65
N ASP A 96 25.51 -8.04 -2.53
CA ASP A 96 26.23 -7.10 -3.37
C ASP A 96 26.51 -5.76 -2.66
N TRP A 97 27.27 -4.90 -3.34
CA TRP A 97 27.62 -3.57 -2.88
C TRP A 97 26.47 -2.58 -3.07
N LEU A 98 26.12 -1.90 -1.98
CA LEU A 98 25.51 -0.57 -2.00
C LEU A 98 26.64 0.46 -1.97
N SER A 99 26.95 1.04 -3.12
CA SER A 99 28.10 1.91 -3.31
C SER A 99 27.97 2.70 -4.62
N ARG A 100 28.57 3.90 -4.69
CA ARG A 100 28.70 4.65 -5.96
C ARG A 100 29.87 4.16 -6.82
N THR A 101 30.83 3.44 -6.24
CA THR A 101 32.12 3.12 -6.85
C THR A 101 32.36 1.63 -6.99
N ARG A 102 31.69 0.80 -6.18
CA ARG A 102 31.80 -0.66 -6.14
C ARG A 102 30.54 -1.35 -6.67
N GLY A 103 30.68 -2.64 -6.95
CA GLY A 103 29.62 -3.49 -7.49
C GLY A 103 29.27 -3.19 -8.95
N PRO A 104 28.51 -4.09 -9.59
CA PRO A 104 28.03 -3.91 -10.96
C PRO A 104 26.97 -2.81 -11.08
N LYS A 105 26.10 -2.66 -10.06
CA LYS A 105 24.96 -1.73 -10.10
C LYS A 105 25.32 -0.28 -9.74
N ARG A 106 26.41 -0.05 -8.98
CA ARG A 106 26.86 1.27 -8.50
C ARG A 106 25.72 2.14 -7.96
N THR A 107 24.85 1.53 -7.15
CA THR A 107 23.64 2.12 -6.58
C THR A 107 23.76 2.27 -5.08
N LEU A 108 23.05 3.24 -4.51
CA LEU A 108 22.87 3.40 -3.07
C LEU A 108 21.52 2.89 -2.58
N ILE A 109 20.74 2.28 -3.47
CA ILE A 109 19.42 1.72 -3.18
C ILE A 109 19.38 0.29 -3.72
N CYS A 110 18.85 -0.65 -2.95
CA CYS A 110 18.47 -1.97 -3.43
C CYS A 110 17.02 -2.30 -3.05
N GLU A 111 16.42 -3.17 -3.86
CA GLU A 111 15.15 -3.81 -3.55
C GLU A 111 15.34 -5.33 -3.56
N MET A 112 14.71 -6.01 -2.61
CA MET A 112 14.79 -7.46 -2.43
C MET A 112 13.39 -8.02 -2.23
N ALA A 113 13.07 -9.14 -2.88
CA ALA A 113 11.86 -9.89 -2.60
C ALA A 113 11.94 -10.52 -1.21
N ALA A 114 10.81 -10.64 -0.53
CA ALA A 114 10.72 -11.51 0.63
C ALA A 114 10.78 -12.97 0.18
N VAL A 115 11.49 -13.79 0.95
CA VAL A 115 11.45 -15.25 0.89
C VAL A 115 10.84 -15.75 2.19
N VAL A 116 9.71 -16.46 2.11
CA VAL A 116 8.97 -17.03 3.24
C VAL A 116 8.75 -18.50 2.96
N ASP A 117 9.12 -19.39 3.89
CA ASP A 117 9.02 -20.84 3.71
C ASP A 117 9.60 -21.35 2.37
N GLU A 118 10.77 -20.82 1.99
CA GLU A 118 11.47 -21.10 0.72
C GLU A 118 10.76 -20.60 -0.56
N GLU A 119 9.62 -19.90 -0.44
CA GLU A 119 8.90 -19.30 -1.56
C GLU A 119 9.26 -17.82 -1.73
N VAL A 120 9.57 -17.43 -2.97
CA VAL A 120 9.82 -16.02 -3.33
C VAL A 120 8.48 -15.31 -3.52
N MET A 121 8.24 -14.26 -2.73
CA MET A 121 6.92 -13.62 -2.66
C MET A 121 6.62 -12.66 -3.81
N VAL A 122 7.65 -12.21 -4.54
CA VAL A 122 7.54 -11.29 -5.68
C VAL A 122 8.62 -11.62 -6.72
N GLU A 123 8.21 -11.80 -7.97
CA GLU A 123 9.12 -12.06 -9.10
C GLU A 123 9.65 -10.76 -9.74
N LEU A 124 10.75 -10.85 -10.49
CA LEU A 124 11.28 -9.73 -11.28
C LEU A 124 10.56 -9.65 -12.62
N THR A 125 10.10 -8.47 -13.02
CA THR A 125 9.47 -8.19 -14.31
C THR A 125 10.20 -7.06 -15.06
N THR A 126 9.82 -6.89 -16.32
CA THR A 126 10.15 -5.71 -17.11
C THR A 126 8.92 -4.81 -17.19
N TYR A 127 9.10 -3.54 -16.82
CA TYR A 127 8.12 -2.51 -17.09
C TYR A 127 8.43 -1.77 -18.39
N ILE A 128 7.48 -1.77 -19.32
CA ILE A 128 7.51 -0.90 -20.49
C ILE A 128 6.61 0.30 -20.22
N ILE A 129 7.21 1.47 -20.10
CA ILE A 129 6.50 2.73 -19.85
C ILE A 129 6.42 3.51 -21.16
N GLN A 130 5.21 3.77 -21.63
CA GLN A 130 4.93 4.62 -22.78
C GLN A 130 4.34 5.95 -22.31
N VAL A 131 4.95 7.04 -22.74
CA VAL A 131 4.53 8.39 -22.36
C VAL A 131 4.07 9.12 -23.60
N LYS A 132 2.82 9.58 -23.60
CA LYS A 132 2.25 10.36 -24.69
C LYS A 132 2.23 11.84 -24.36
N THR A 133 2.98 12.61 -25.12
CA THR A 133 2.84 14.07 -25.15
C THR A 133 1.71 14.46 -26.09
N SER A 134 0.86 15.38 -25.65
CA SER A 134 -0.33 15.80 -26.38
C SER A 134 -0.03 16.53 -27.69
N ASP A 135 -1.08 16.80 -28.46
CA ASP A 135 -1.02 17.64 -29.66
C ASP A 135 -1.18 19.16 -29.38
N ASN A 136 -1.15 19.60 -28.13
CA ASN A 136 -1.31 21.01 -27.84
C ASN A 136 -0.11 21.83 -28.35
N ALA A 137 -0.36 23.07 -28.76
CA ALA A 137 0.72 23.96 -29.18
C ALA A 137 1.67 24.20 -28.00
N GLY A 138 2.97 23.96 -28.19
CA GLY A 138 3.96 24.08 -27.12
C GLY A 138 3.93 22.94 -26.09
N ALA A 139 3.30 21.80 -26.39
CA ALA A 139 3.17 20.69 -25.46
C ALA A 139 4.49 19.97 -25.11
N GLY A 140 5.55 20.13 -25.92
CA GLY A 140 6.81 19.40 -25.73
C GLY A 140 7.71 20.00 -24.66
N THR A 141 8.63 19.22 -24.11
CA THR A 141 9.55 19.66 -23.05
C THR A 141 10.99 19.19 -23.24
N ASP A 142 11.93 20.05 -22.88
CA ASP A 142 13.36 19.75 -22.78
C ASP A 142 13.80 19.38 -21.35
N ALA A 143 12.87 19.40 -20.39
CA ALA A 143 13.18 19.13 -19.00
C ALA A 143 13.48 17.63 -18.77
N ASN A 144 14.26 17.34 -17.73
CA ASN A 144 14.41 15.94 -17.31
C ASN A 144 13.12 15.47 -16.64
N VAL A 145 12.67 14.26 -16.98
CA VAL A 145 11.40 13.70 -16.49
C VAL A 145 11.66 12.42 -15.68
N TRP A 146 10.91 12.27 -14.60
CA TRP A 146 10.93 11.08 -13.74
C TRP A 146 9.52 10.59 -13.47
N ILE A 147 9.43 9.31 -13.11
CA ILE A 147 8.19 8.65 -12.72
C ILE A 147 8.41 7.73 -11.52
N ILE A 148 7.40 7.58 -10.67
CA ILE A 148 7.25 6.48 -9.72
C ILE A 148 5.98 5.74 -10.10
N VAL A 149 6.06 4.41 -10.21
CA VAL A 149 4.91 3.53 -10.42
C VAL A 149 4.54 2.92 -9.08
N PHE A 150 3.26 2.93 -8.71
CA PHE A 150 2.75 2.37 -7.46
C PHE A 150 1.83 1.18 -7.76
N GLY A 151 1.99 0.10 -7.01
CA GLY A 151 1.18 -1.10 -7.12
C GLY A 151 0.97 -1.82 -5.78
N GLU A 152 0.32 -2.97 -5.85
CA GLU A 152 0.00 -3.85 -4.72
C GLU A 152 1.23 -4.23 -3.87
N ASN A 153 2.37 -4.48 -4.51
CA ASN A 153 3.60 -4.88 -3.83
C ASN A 153 4.54 -3.71 -3.51
N GLY A 154 4.03 -2.47 -3.46
CA GLY A 154 4.78 -1.25 -3.18
C GLY A 154 5.03 -0.39 -4.41
N ASP A 155 6.12 0.39 -4.44
CA ASP A 155 6.43 1.31 -5.53
C ASP A 155 7.75 0.98 -6.25
N SER A 156 7.96 1.49 -7.47
CA SER A 156 9.20 1.27 -8.25
C SER A 156 10.41 2.05 -7.76
N GLY A 157 10.21 3.01 -6.87
CA GLY A 157 11.16 4.08 -6.62
C GLY A 157 11.19 5.04 -7.79
N THR A 158 12.11 6.00 -7.74
CA THR A 158 12.25 7.01 -8.80
C THR A 158 12.92 6.42 -10.03
N LEU A 159 12.19 6.37 -11.14
CA LEU A 159 12.66 5.96 -12.45
C LEU A 159 12.91 7.19 -13.31
N ALA A 160 14.15 7.37 -13.78
CA ALA A 160 14.49 8.45 -14.71
C ALA A 160 14.09 8.06 -16.14
N LEU A 161 13.24 8.87 -16.78
CA LEU A 161 12.81 8.66 -18.15
C LEU A 161 13.84 9.24 -19.14
N LYS A 162 15.04 8.65 -19.13
CA LYS A 162 16.21 9.15 -19.87
C LYS A 162 16.53 8.34 -21.12
N GLU A 163 16.69 7.02 -20.97
CA GLU A 163 17.07 6.10 -22.03
C GLU A 163 15.82 5.52 -22.69
N CYS A 164 15.59 5.84 -23.96
CA CYS A 164 14.37 5.46 -24.67
C CYS A 164 14.63 5.15 -26.14
N ASN A 165 13.58 4.78 -26.89
CA ASN A 165 13.64 4.52 -28.32
C ASN A 165 13.90 5.75 -29.22
N ARG A 166 14.08 6.94 -28.64
CA ARG A 166 14.32 8.22 -29.34
C ARG A 166 15.41 9.03 -28.68
N SER A 167 16.15 9.80 -29.48
CA SER A 167 17.16 10.74 -28.97
C SER A 167 16.52 11.96 -28.33
N ASN A 168 15.57 12.60 -29.04
CA ASN A 168 14.78 13.71 -28.55
C ASN A 168 13.41 13.24 -28.05
N LYS A 169 13.13 13.48 -26.77
CA LYS A 169 12.02 12.89 -26.01
C LYS A 169 10.95 13.94 -25.76
N PHE A 170 9.73 13.49 -25.49
CA PHE A 170 8.62 14.32 -25.02
C PHE A 170 8.25 15.45 -25.97
N GLU A 171 8.36 15.23 -27.28
CA GLU A 171 7.94 16.19 -28.29
C GLU A 171 6.42 16.18 -28.49
N ARG A 172 5.86 17.29 -28.97
CA ARG A 172 4.43 17.38 -29.30
C ARG A 172 3.98 16.21 -30.19
N LYS A 173 2.82 15.61 -29.90
CA LYS A 173 2.23 14.39 -30.51
C LYS A 173 3.02 13.10 -30.27
N GLN A 174 4.18 13.14 -29.62
CA GLN A 174 5.08 12.01 -29.53
C GLN A 174 4.63 10.96 -28.52
N VAL A 175 4.94 9.70 -28.83
CA VAL A 175 4.98 8.61 -27.85
C VAL A 175 6.43 8.16 -27.69
N ASP A 176 6.91 8.21 -26.45
CA ASP A 176 8.24 7.77 -26.04
C ASP A 176 8.11 6.48 -25.21
N THR A 177 8.97 5.50 -25.49
CA THR A 177 8.93 4.19 -24.83
C THR A 177 10.23 3.95 -24.04
N PHE A 178 10.08 3.68 -22.75
CA PHE A 178 11.14 3.39 -21.80
C PHE A 178 11.01 1.95 -21.32
N ARG A 179 12.13 1.24 -21.14
CA ARG A 179 12.16 -0.13 -20.62
C ARG A 179 12.96 -0.18 -19.35
N PHE A 180 12.35 -0.68 -18.28
CA PHE A 180 12.98 -0.90 -16.98
C PHE A 180 12.99 -2.40 -16.73
N LEU A 181 14.18 -2.99 -16.79
CA LEU A 181 14.42 -4.42 -16.60
C LEU A 181 14.63 -4.71 -15.11
N ASP A 182 14.44 -5.96 -14.72
CA ASP A 182 14.80 -6.48 -13.39
C ASP A 182 14.19 -5.67 -12.23
N ILE A 183 12.92 -5.26 -12.36
CA ILE A 183 12.16 -4.59 -11.29
C ILE A 183 11.27 -5.63 -10.61
N LEU A 184 11.22 -5.65 -9.28
CA LEU A 184 10.26 -6.51 -8.58
C LEU A 184 8.82 -6.13 -8.97
N SER A 185 8.04 -7.10 -9.42
CA SER A 185 6.67 -6.88 -9.88
C SER A 185 5.85 -6.21 -8.78
N LEU A 186 5.30 -5.05 -9.12
CA LEU A 186 4.44 -4.27 -8.27
C LEU A 186 3.01 -4.85 -8.21
N GLY A 187 2.71 -5.91 -8.97
CA GLY A 187 1.38 -6.48 -9.07
C GLY A 187 0.42 -5.56 -9.81
N GLU A 188 -0.84 -5.53 -9.36
CA GLU A 188 -1.82 -4.57 -9.87
C GLU A 188 -1.35 -3.12 -9.60
N LEU A 189 -1.46 -2.23 -10.59
CA LEU A 189 -1.00 -0.84 -10.47
C LEU A 189 -2.15 0.12 -10.12
N SER A 190 -1.91 1.00 -9.15
CA SER A 190 -2.93 1.94 -8.63
C SER A 190 -2.74 3.37 -9.13
N LYS A 191 -1.51 3.88 -9.13
CA LYS A 191 -1.20 5.24 -9.58
C LYS A 191 0.21 5.35 -10.14
N VAL A 192 0.45 6.44 -10.85
CA VAL A 192 1.80 6.91 -11.17
C VAL A 192 1.99 8.34 -10.66
N ARG A 193 3.21 8.67 -10.25
CA ARG A 193 3.65 10.03 -9.97
C ARG A 193 4.67 10.44 -11.00
N VAL A 194 4.38 11.45 -11.81
CA VAL A 194 5.26 11.92 -12.90
C VAL A 194 5.58 13.39 -12.72
N TRP A 195 6.84 13.77 -12.87
CA TRP A 195 7.29 15.16 -12.72
C TRP A 195 8.51 15.46 -13.57
N HIS A 196 8.83 16.75 -13.68
CA HIS A 196 10.05 17.24 -14.31
C HIS A 196 10.75 18.29 -13.44
N ASP A 197 12.01 18.60 -13.76
CA ASP A 197 12.83 19.55 -12.99
C ASP A 197 12.69 21.01 -13.45
N ASN A 198 11.85 21.26 -14.47
CA ASN A 198 11.64 22.56 -15.08
C ASN A 198 12.93 23.21 -15.62
N THR A 199 13.90 22.41 -16.08
CA THR A 199 15.10 22.88 -16.78
C THR A 199 14.89 22.93 -18.30
N GLY A 200 15.83 23.53 -19.03
CA GLY A 200 15.75 23.69 -20.49
C GLY A 200 15.05 24.99 -20.94
N VAL A 201 14.89 25.14 -22.26
CA VAL A 201 14.39 26.38 -22.88
C VAL A 201 12.86 26.47 -22.81
N ALA A 202 12.18 25.34 -23.03
CA ALA A 202 10.73 25.21 -22.93
C ALA A 202 10.38 24.08 -21.93
N PRO A 203 10.45 24.34 -20.62
CA PRO A 203 10.26 23.29 -19.61
C PRO A 203 8.81 22.83 -19.45
N GLY A 204 7.83 23.66 -19.85
CA GLY A 204 6.41 23.34 -19.71
C GLY A 204 6.03 22.16 -20.59
N TRP A 205 5.26 21.22 -20.04
CA TRP A 205 4.95 19.97 -20.72
C TRP A 205 3.45 19.69 -20.66
N HIS A 206 2.82 19.31 -21.77
CA HIS A 206 1.43 18.84 -21.72
C HIS A 206 1.36 17.34 -21.96
N LEU A 207 1.20 16.61 -20.86
CA LEU A 207 1.11 15.16 -20.82
C LEU A 207 -0.33 14.73 -21.13
N GLU A 208 -0.52 13.91 -22.16
CA GLU A 208 -1.83 13.34 -22.49
C GLU A 208 -2.10 12.12 -21.59
N TYR A 209 -1.17 11.17 -21.53
CA TYR A 209 -1.28 9.96 -20.72
C TYR A 209 0.05 9.23 -20.52
N VAL A 210 0.06 8.30 -19.57
CA VAL A 210 1.09 7.27 -19.42
C VAL A 210 0.44 5.88 -19.55
N GLU A 211 1.10 4.96 -20.24
CA GLU A 211 0.80 3.53 -20.24
C GLU A 211 1.96 2.75 -19.65
N VAL A 212 1.67 1.79 -18.78
CA VAL A 212 2.66 0.91 -18.16
C VAL A 212 2.28 -0.53 -18.45
N LYS A 213 3.12 -1.25 -19.19
CA LYS A 213 2.98 -2.70 -19.39
C LYS A 213 3.88 -3.43 -18.42
N ASP A 214 3.30 -4.35 -17.65
CA ASP A 214 4.02 -5.40 -16.92
C ASP A 214 4.14 -6.61 -17.86
N GLU A 215 5.38 -7.01 -18.20
CA GLU A 215 5.59 -8.12 -19.15
C GLU A 215 5.23 -9.49 -18.59
N ILE A 216 5.43 -9.74 -17.29
CA ILE A 216 5.10 -11.04 -16.67
C ILE A 216 3.59 -11.20 -16.51
N MET A 217 2.89 -10.15 -16.10
CA MET A 217 1.43 -10.20 -15.97
C MET A 217 0.71 -10.10 -17.33
N ASP A 218 1.45 -9.80 -18.41
CA ASP A 218 0.93 -9.42 -19.73
C ASP A 218 -0.22 -8.40 -19.66
N LYS A 219 -0.12 -7.44 -18.73
CA LYS A 219 -1.15 -6.46 -18.44
C LYS A 219 -0.64 -5.05 -18.72
N THR A 220 -1.48 -4.24 -19.38
CA THR A 220 -1.18 -2.83 -19.67
C THR A 220 -2.12 -1.95 -18.88
N PHE A 221 -1.56 -1.04 -18.09
CA PHE A 221 -2.26 -0.10 -17.22
C PHE A 221 -2.19 1.30 -17.79
N ARG A 222 -3.32 2.00 -17.82
CA ARG A 222 -3.48 3.32 -18.43
C ARG A 222 -3.69 4.38 -17.35
N PHE A 223 -2.94 5.47 -17.45
CA PHE A 223 -2.98 6.61 -16.55
C PHE A 223 -3.27 7.89 -17.36
N PRO A 224 -4.54 8.29 -17.52
CA PRO A 224 -4.91 9.53 -18.19
C PRO A 224 -4.38 10.74 -17.42
N CYS A 225 -3.96 11.79 -18.13
CA CYS A 225 -3.54 13.05 -17.53
C CYS A 225 -4.32 14.21 -18.16
N ASP A 226 -4.06 14.51 -19.44
CA ASP A 226 -4.59 15.65 -20.20
C ASP A 226 -4.43 17.01 -19.47
N ARG A 227 -3.24 17.24 -18.90
CA ARG A 227 -2.93 18.43 -18.09
C ARG A 227 -1.53 18.95 -18.38
N TRP A 228 -1.33 20.25 -18.15
CA TRP A 228 0.02 20.84 -18.17
C TRP A 228 0.78 20.47 -16.90
N LEU A 229 2.06 20.14 -17.03
CA LEU A 229 3.07 20.17 -15.97
C LEU A 229 3.96 21.38 -16.30
N ALA A 230 3.62 22.53 -15.73
CA ALA A 230 4.27 23.79 -16.10
C ALA A 230 4.08 24.85 -15.02
N LYS A 231 5.11 25.66 -14.79
CA LYS A 231 5.01 26.79 -13.84
C LYS A 231 4.14 27.95 -14.34
N ASN A 232 3.92 28.07 -15.64
CA ASN A 232 3.24 29.23 -16.24
C ASN A 232 1.83 28.91 -16.74
N ASP A 233 1.51 27.63 -16.88
CA ASP A 233 0.23 27.16 -17.39
C ASP A 233 -0.55 26.43 -16.29
N ASP A 234 -1.85 26.33 -16.51
CA ASP A 234 -2.74 25.51 -15.68
C ASP A 234 -2.69 25.85 -14.17
N ASP A 235 -2.43 24.88 -13.29
CA ASP A 235 -2.33 25.08 -11.83
C ASP A 235 -0.91 25.45 -11.35
N GLY A 236 0.04 25.62 -12.27
CA GLY A 236 1.42 25.99 -11.95
C GLY A 236 2.28 24.86 -11.37
N GLN A 237 1.77 23.64 -11.26
CA GLN A 237 2.51 22.49 -10.75
C GLN A 237 3.28 21.79 -11.89
N ILE A 238 4.41 21.18 -11.52
CA ILE A 238 5.31 20.45 -12.44
C ILE A 238 5.29 18.94 -12.16
N MET A 239 4.29 18.47 -11.41
CA MET A 239 4.10 17.09 -11.00
C MET A 239 2.62 16.71 -11.02
N ARG A 240 2.32 15.49 -11.45
CA ARG A 240 0.99 14.89 -11.44
C ARG A 240 1.02 13.54 -10.76
N GLU A 241 -0.02 13.28 -9.98
CA GLU A 241 -0.37 11.93 -9.54
C GLU A 241 -1.60 11.50 -10.33
N LEU A 242 -1.49 10.38 -11.03
CA LEU A 242 -2.50 9.89 -11.97
C LEU A 242 -2.98 8.54 -11.49
N ALA A 243 -4.28 8.39 -11.24
CA ALA A 243 -4.87 7.11 -10.89
C ALA A 243 -4.99 6.21 -12.13
N CYS A 244 -4.91 4.90 -11.91
CA CYS A 244 -5.09 3.90 -12.95
C CYS A 244 -6.54 3.89 -13.44
N ALA A 245 -6.74 4.00 -14.75
CA ALA A 245 -8.06 3.96 -15.38
C ALA A 245 -8.53 2.53 -15.70
N ASN A 246 -7.66 1.52 -15.55
CA ASN A 246 -7.98 0.11 -15.84
C ASN A 246 -8.85 -0.56 -14.77
N ASN A 247 -9.39 0.18 -13.82
CA ASN A 247 -10.38 -0.37 -12.91
C ASN A 247 -11.60 -0.78 -13.73
N ASP A 248 -11.86 -2.10 -13.82
CA ASP A 248 -13.06 -2.63 -14.44
C ASP A 248 -14.27 -1.87 -13.90
N TYR A 249 -15.23 -1.55 -14.78
CA TYR A 249 -16.50 -0.97 -14.35
C TYR A 249 -17.20 -2.02 -13.47
N LEU A 250 -17.07 -1.86 -12.15
CA LEU A 250 -17.73 -2.69 -11.16
C LEU A 250 -18.97 -1.94 -10.72
N ASP A 251 -20.12 -2.52 -10.99
CA ASP A 251 -21.37 -2.05 -10.41
C ASP A 251 -21.44 -2.54 -8.96
N LEU A 252 -20.87 -1.75 -8.04
CA LEU A 252 -20.84 -2.06 -6.61
C LEU A 252 -22.25 -1.99 -5.95
N ASP A 253 -23.28 -1.62 -6.71
CA ASP A 253 -24.68 -1.67 -6.27
C ASP A 253 -25.36 -3.02 -6.60
N GLU A 254 -24.65 -3.95 -7.25
CA GLU A 254 -25.10 -5.34 -7.47
C GLU A 254 -24.88 -6.28 -6.26
N LYS A 255 -25.08 -7.58 -6.50
CA LYS A 255 -24.79 -8.65 -5.55
C LYS A 255 -23.31 -8.99 -5.56
N THR A 256 -22.73 -9.07 -4.38
CA THR A 256 -21.40 -9.64 -4.14
C THR A 256 -21.50 -11.01 -3.46
N LYS A 257 -20.38 -11.71 -3.34
CA LYS A 257 -20.21 -12.87 -2.47
C LYS A 257 -19.48 -12.47 -1.20
N TYR A 258 -20.00 -12.93 -0.07
CA TYR A 258 -19.32 -12.87 1.22
C TYR A 258 -18.79 -14.25 1.54
N GLU A 259 -17.48 -14.37 1.74
CA GLU A 259 -16.89 -15.53 2.39
C GLU A 259 -16.82 -15.28 3.89
N VAL A 260 -17.33 -16.23 4.67
CA VAL A 260 -17.32 -16.20 6.13
C VAL A 260 -16.44 -17.36 6.59
N CYS A 261 -15.31 -17.03 7.20
CA CYS A 261 -14.42 -17.97 7.86
C CYS A 261 -14.69 -17.92 9.36
N VAL A 262 -14.99 -19.07 9.97
CA VAL A 262 -15.23 -19.15 11.42
C VAL A 262 -14.20 -20.05 12.08
N THR A 263 -13.51 -19.52 13.08
CA THR A 263 -12.54 -20.25 13.90
C THR A 263 -13.22 -20.69 15.20
N THR A 264 -13.30 -22.01 15.40
CA THR A 264 -13.83 -22.60 16.64
C THR A 264 -12.69 -22.80 17.63
N GLY A 265 -12.94 -22.52 18.91
CA GLY A 265 -11.95 -22.69 19.98
C GLY A 265 -11.42 -24.13 20.08
N ASP A 266 -10.23 -24.30 20.66
CA ASP A 266 -9.55 -25.60 20.75
C ASP A 266 -9.74 -26.30 22.12
N THR A 267 -10.77 -25.91 22.88
CA THR A 267 -11.12 -26.61 24.13
C THR A 267 -12.03 -27.81 23.85
N ASP A 268 -12.02 -28.82 24.73
CA ASP A 268 -12.78 -30.07 24.56
C ASP A 268 -14.30 -29.88 24.42
N ASP A 269 -14.82 -28.75 24.90
CA ASP A 269 -16.21 -28.34 24.92
C ASP A 269 -16.55 -27.26 23.87
N ALA A 270 -15.62 -26.92 22.98
CA ALA A 270 -15.80 -25.82 22.04
C ALA A 270 -16.69 -26.16 20.83
N GLU A 271 -16.72 -27.41 20.39
CA GLU A 271 -17.36 -27.81 19.13
C GLU A 271 -18.89 -27.73 19.18
N THR A 272 -19.52 -27.56 18.00
CA THR A 272 -20.96 -27.77 17.85
C THR A 272 -21.27 -28.75 16.73
N LYS A 273 -22.28 -29.58 16.95
CA LYS A 273 -22.82 -30.52 15.95
C LYS A 273 -24.03 -29.96 15.22
N GLU A 274 -24.46 -28.77 15.61
CA GLU A 274 -25.66 -28.11 15.11
C GLU A 274 -25.33 -27.21 13.93
N ASN A 275 -26.38 -26.77 13.22
CA ASN A 275 -26.22 -25.71 12.24
C ASN A 275 -26.07 -24.38 12.98
N ALA A 276 -25.19 -23.53 12.46
CA ALA A 276 -25.04 -22.17 12.92
C ALA A 276 -25.63 -21.21 11.88
N TRP A 277 -25.79 -19.95 12.26
CA TRP A 277 -26.21 -18.90 11.37
C TRP A 277 -25.53 -17.58 11.71
N ILE A 278 -25.43 -16.71 10.71
CA ILE A 278 -24.83 -15.39 10.82
C ILE A 278 -25.71 -14.35 10.14
N VAL A 279 -25.79 -13.16 10.73
CA VAL A 279 -26.32 -11.95 10.08
C VAL A 279 -25.21 -10.92 10.04
N LEU A 280 -25.00 -10.31 8.87
CA LEU A 280 -24.02 -9.25 8.65
C LEU A 280 -24.71 -7.90 8.75
N GLU A 281 -24.09 -6.95 9.46
CA GLU A 281 -24.58 -5.59 9.67
C GLU A 281 -23.55 -4.60 9.13
N GLY A 282 -23.88 -3.97 7.99
CA GLY A 282 -23.00 -2.99 7.34
C GLY A 282 -23.66 -1.64 7.11
N LYS A 283 -22.86 -0.66 6.67
CA LYS A 283 -23.30 0.73 6.46
C LYS A 283 -24.47 0.86 5.45
N LYS A 284 -24.54 0.02 4.42
CA LYS A 284 -25.65 -0.01 3.43
C LYS A 284 -26.82 -0.91 3.87
N GLY A 285 -26.77 -1.51 5.06
CA GLY A 285 -27.87 -2.22 5.69
C GLY A 285 -27.51 -3.59 6.25
N ARG A 286 -28.55 -4.40 6.52
CA ARG A 286 -28.45 -5.70 7.18
C ARG A 286 -28.72 -6.85 6.22
N SER A 287 -27.99 -7.95 6.38
CA SER A 287 -28.26 -9.17 5.63
C SER A 287 -29.50 -9.90 6.11
N LYS A 288 -29.97 -10.86 5.31
CA LYS A 288 -30.80 -11.95 5.85
C LYS A 288 -29.91 -12.90 6.68
N GLU A 289 -30.55 -13.77 7.45
CA GLU A 289 -29.87 -14.88 8.11
C GLU A 289 -29.22 -15.80 7.08
N PHE A 290 -27.91 -15.99 7.20
CA PHE A 290 -27.15 -16.96 6.42
C PHE A 290 -26.92 -18.21 7.26
N VAL A 291 -27.45 -19.34 6.78
CA VAL A 291 -27.30 -20.62 7.45
C VAL A 291 -25.95 -21.23 7.10
N MET A 292 -25.16 -21.51 8.12
CA MET A 292 -23.89 -22.23 8.02
C MET A 292 -24.14 -23.70 8.37
N GLU A 293 -24.29 -24.52 7.34
CA GLU A 293 -24.67 -25.92 7.49
C GLU A 293 -23.52 -26.78 8.03
N ASN A 294 -23.84 -27.58 9.04
CA ASN A 294 -22.98 -28.62 9.57
C ASN A 294 -23.66 -29.97 9.35
N SER A 295 -22.99 -30.94 8.74
CA SER A 295 -23.60 -32.25 8.46
C SER A 295 -22.64 -33.39 8.73
N SER A 296 -23.16 -34.61 8.82
CA SER A 296 -22.31 -35.81 8.93
C SER A 296 -21.40 -36.02 7.71
N LYS A 297 -21.80 -35.51 6.53
CA LYS A 297 -21.00 -35.58 5.30
C LYS A 297 -19.92 -34.50 5.23
N LYS A 298 -20.16 -33.37 5.89
CA LYS A 298 -19.28 -32.21 5.92
C LYS A 298 -19.26 -31.68 7.34
N LYS A 299 -18.44 -32.29 8.19
CA LYS A 299 -18.30 -31.90 9.59
C LYS A 299 -17.67 -30.50 9.62
N ARG A 300 -18.37 -29.56 10.26
CA ARG A 300 -17.97 -28.17 10.49
C ARG A 300 -17.93 -27.90 12.00
N PHE A 301 -17.30 -26.80 12.39
CA PHE A 301 -17.25 -26.30 13.77
C PHE A 301 -16.68 -27.31 14.76
N SER A 302 -15.65 -28.04 14.32
CA SER A 302 -14.90 -28.93 15.22
C SER A 302 -13.94 -28.09 16.05
N ARG A 303 -13.51 -28.62 17.21
CA ARG A 303 -12.52 -27.92 18.03
C ARG A 303 -11.27 -27.59 17.20
N GLY A 304 -10.78 -26.37 17.33
CA GLY A 304 -9.62 -25.85 16.61
C GLY A 304 -9.78 -25.74 15.08
N SER A 305 -10.96 -25.96 14.52
CA SER A 305 -11.16 -25.87 13.06
C SER A 305 -11.48 -24.46 12.58
N VAL A 306 -11.01 -24.17 11.37
CA VAL A 306 -11.42 -22.99 10.59
C VAL A 306 -12.32 -23.45 9.45
N ASP A 307 -13.55 -22.97 9.45
CA ASP A 307 -14.58 -23.40 8.49
C ASP A 307 -15.04 -22.24 7.61
N LYS A 308 -15.00 -22.47 6.29
CA LYS A 308 -15.37 -21.47 5.26
C LYS A 308 -16.77 -21.70 4.69
N PHE A 309 -17.51 -20.61 4.54
CA PHE A 309 -18.85 -20.54 3.94
C PHE A 309 -18.92 -19.39 2.94
N GLU A 310 -19.72 -19.52 1.88
CA GLU A 310 -19.90 -18.45 0.89
C GLU A 310 -21.39 -18.12 0.72
N PHE A 311 -21.71 -16.83 0.70
CA PHE A 311 -23.08 -16.33 0.58
C PHE A 311 -23.16 -15.20 -0.43
N SER A 312 -24.05 -15.31 -1.42
CA SER A 312 -24.35 -14.20 -2.33
C SER A 312 -25.41 -13.28 -1.75
N PHE A 313 -25.12 -11.98 -1.68
CA PHE A 313 -26.04 -10.96 -1.18
C PHE A 313 -25.74 -9.58 -1.78
N LYS A 314 -26.63 -8.60 -1.59
CA LYS A 314 -26.34 -7.21 -1.97
C LYS A 314 -25.10 -6.72 -1.22
N ASN A 315 -24.34 -5.81 -1.83
CA ASN A 315 -23.25 -5.15 -1.13
C ASN A 315 -23.78 -4.36 0.10
N LEU A 316 -23.29 -4.71 1.29
CA LEU A 316 -23.67 -4.13 2.58
C LEU A 316 -22.80 -2.92 2.98
N GLY A 317 -21.85 -2.51 2.13
CA GLY A 317 -20.80 -1.56 2.49
C GLY A 317 -19.91 -2.10 3.62
N ASP A 318 -19.24 -1.19 4.32
CA ASP A 318 -18.38 -1.54 5.46
C ASP A 318 -19.19 -2.29 6.53
N ILE A 319 -18.75 -3.50 6.86
CA ILE A 319 -19.42 -4.34 7.86
C ILE A 319 -18.93 -3.91 9.23
N ALA A 320 -19.84 -3.39 10.04
CA ALA A 320 -19.56 -2.89 11.38
C ALA A 320 -19.89 -3.92 12.47
N GLY A 321 -20.78 -4.87 12.20
CA GLY A 321 -21.21 -5.85 13.18
C GLY A 321 -21.71 -7.16 12.58
N ILE A 322 -21.75 -8.19 13.43
CA ILE A 322 -22.37 -9.48 13.11
C ILE A 322 -23.26 -9.96 14.25
N CYS A 323 -24.32 -10.68 13.92
CA CYS A 323 -25.07 -11.52 14.86
C CYS A 323 -24.72 -12.99 14.59
N LEU A 324 -24.43 -13.76 15.64
CA LEU A 324 -24.15 -15.18 15.55
C LEU A 324 -25.05 -15.98 16.49
N GLY A 325 -25.57 -17.08 15.97
CA GLY A 325 -26.33 -18.05 16.74
C GLY A 325 -26.17 -19.45 16.19
N HIS A 326 -26.63 -20.44 16.95
CA HIS A 326 -26.77 -21.80 16.48
C HIS A 326 -28.02 -22.44 17.05
N THR A 327 -28.64 -23.33 16.29
CA THR A 327 -29.98 -23.84 16.57
C THR A 327 -30.03 -25.36 16.46
N PRO A 328 -30.79 -26.07 17.33
CA PRO A 328 -30.93 -27.52 17.25
C PRO A 328 -31.53 -27.98 15.91
N LYS A 329 -30.91 -28.95 15.25
CA LYS A 329 -31.32 -29.48 13.92
C LYS A 329 -32.76 -29.98 13.84
N ASP A 330 -33.32 -30.46 14.95
CA ASP A 330 -34.63 -31.13 14.97
C ASP A 330 -35.68 -30.41 15.84
N GLY A 331 -35.42 -29.17 16.29
CA GLY A 331 -36.30 -28.49 17.25
C GLY A 331 -36.43 -29.21 18.60
N LYS A 332 -35.53 -30.17 18.88
CA LYS A 332 -35.46 -30.91 20.14
C LYS A 332 -35.20 -29.95 21.30
N LYS A 333 -35.88 -30.18 22.43
CA LYS A 333 -35.61 -29.45 23.68
C LYS A 333 -34.15 -29.64 24.08
N VAL A 334 -33.46 -28.51 24.26
CA VAL A 334 -32.10 -28.45 24.79
C VAL A 334 -32.15 -28.92 26.25
N LYS A 335 -31.52 -30.07 26.55
CA LYS A 335 -31.59 -30.73 27.87
C LYS A 335 -30.47 -30.30 28.82
N ALA A 336 -29.41 -29.70 28.30
CA ALA A 336 -28.22 -29.26 29.03
C ALA A 336 -27.70 -27.96 28.40
N GLU A 337 -26.97 -27.14 29.17
CA GLU A 337 -26.27 -25.98 28.63
C GLU A 337 -25.20 -26.44 27.65
N VAL A 338 -25.50 -26.30 26.35
CA VAL A 338 -24.58 -26.58 25.25
C VAL A 338 -24.22 -25.25 24.64
N TYR A 339 -22.94 -25.05 24.37
CA TYR A 339 -22.42 -23.87 23.70
C TYR A 339 -21.52 -24.25 22.54
N TRP A 340 -21.31 -23.27 21.67
CA TRP A 340 -20.28 -23.26 20.65
C TRP A 340 -19.30 -22.13 20.99
N HIS A 341 -18.02 -22.46 21.19
CA HIS A 341 -17.01 -21.44 21.45
C HIS A 341 -16.46 -20.92 20.12
N VAL A 342 -16.86 -19.71 19.77
CA VAL A 342 -16.37 -19.00 18.58
C VAL A 342 -15.21 -18.11 19.02
N GLN A 343 -14.03 -18.38 18.47
CA GLN A 343 -12.84 -17.58 18.74
C GLN A 343 -12.82 -16.34 17.85
N GLU A 344 -13.03 -16.52 16.54
CA GLU A 344 -12.94 -15.45 15.56
C GLU A 344 -13.87 -15.71 14.39
N VAL A 345 -14.40 -14.64 13.80
CA VAL A 345 -15.01 -14.67 12.48
C VAL A 345 -14.32 -13.66 11.57
N VAL A 346 -13.96 -14.08 10.37
CA VAL A 346 -13.45 -13.19 9.30
C VAL A 346 -14.45 -13.21 8.17
N VAL A 347 -14.95 -12.03 7.80
CA VAL A 347 -15.85 -11.84 6.66
C VAL A 347 -15.10 -11.14 5.54
N THR A 348 -15.02 -11.78 4.37
CA THR A 348 -14.39 -11.23 3.16
C THR A 348 -15.47 -10.91 2.14
N GLU A 349 -15.60 -9.64 1.78
CA GLU A 349 -16.37 -9.18 0.62
C GLU A 349 -15.55 -9.49 -0.64
N LYS A 350 -16.01 -10.37 -1.52
CA LYS A 350 -15.19 -10.94 -2.60
C LYS A 350 -15.04 -10.05 -3.83
N GLU A 351 -15.87 -9.02 -4.00
CA GLU A 351 -15.82 -8.16 -5.19
C GLU A 351 -14.55 -7.29 -5.17
N LEU A 352 -14.29 -6.64 -4.04
CA LEU A 352 -13.07 -5.86 -3.84
C LEU A 352 -12.04 -6.62 -3.01
N GLY A 353 -12.44 -7.59 -2.19
CA GLY A 353 -11.55 -8.34 -1.31
C GLY A 353 -11.41 -7.72 0.10
N ASN A 354 -12.27 -6.77 0.47
CA ASN A 354 -12.22 -6.15 1.80
C ASN A 354 -12.55 -7.18 2.89
N GLN A 355 -11.76 -7.19 3.97
CA GLN A 355 -11.93 -8.13 5.08
C GLN A 355 -12.32 -7.43 6.38
N TYR A 356 -13.17 -8.09 7.16
CA TYR A 356 -13.67 -7.61 8.45
C TYR A 356 -13.50 -8.71 9.48
N VAL A 357 -12.71 -8.43 10.51
CA VAL A 357 -12.34 -9.38 11.56
C VAL A 357 -13.13 -9.09 12.83
N PHE A 358 -13.69 -10.13 13.42
CA PHE A 358 -14.49 -10.10 14.64
C PHE A 358 -13.86 -11.05 15.66
N SER A 359 -13.11 -10.50 16.63
CA SER A 359 -12.55 -11.27 17.75
C SER A 359 -13.64 -11.58 18.78
N CYS A 360 -14.40 -12.65 18.54
CA CYS A 360 -15.55 -13.02 19.36
C CYS A 360 -15.16 -13.53 20.75
N ASN A 361 -14.24 -14.49 20.80
CA ASN A 361 -13.84 -15.28 21.98
C ASN A 361 -15.00 -15.55 22.97
N ALA A 362 -16.11 -16.06 22.47
CA ALA A 362 -17.36 -16.18 23.23
C ALA A 362 -18.04 -17.53 23.07
N ARG A 363 -18.71 -17.97 24.15
CA ARG A 363 -19.54 -19.19 24.17
C ARG A 363 -20.96 -18.83 23.75
N ILE A 364 -21.31 -19.16 22.51
CA ILE A 364 -22.64 -18.94 21.96
C ILE A 364 -23.57 -20.05 22.47
N PRO A 365 -24.66 -19.75 23.17
CA PRO A 365 -25.55 -20.76 23.71
C PRO A 365 -26.44 -21.38 22.63
N LEU A 366 -26.72 -22.68 22.76
CA LEU A 366 -27.63 -23.38 21.86
C LEU A 366 -29.07 -23.01 22.20
N SER A 367 -29.74 -22.30 21.29
CA SER A 367 -31.12 -21.89 21.49
C SER A 367 -32.05 -22.34 20.36
N PRO A 368 -33.24 -22.86 20.68
CA PRO A 368 -34.32 -23.02 19.70
C PRO A 368 -34.98 -21.68 19.36
N LYS A 369 -34.77 -20.62 20.18
CA LYS A 369 -35.31 -19.29 19.92
C LYS A 369 -34.31 -18.48 19.11
N ARG A 370 -34.77 -17.89 18.01
CA ARG A 370 -33.91 -17.16 17.06
C ARG A 370 -33.50 -15.77 17.52
N ASP A 371 -34.08 -15.27 18.61
CA ASP A 371 -33.73 -14.01 19.27
C ASP A 371 -32.64 -14.17 20.35
N GLU A 372 -32.26 -15.40 20.70
CA GLU A 372 -31.14 -15.68 21.59
C GLU A 372 -29.86 -15.89 20.76
N PHE A 373 -29.17 -14.77 20.47
CA PHE A 373 -27.92 -14.71 19.72
C PHE A 373 -26.95 -13.74 20.40
N LEU A 374 -25.68 -13.79 19.99
CA LEU A 374 -24.67 -12.81 20.39
C LEU A 374 -24.33 -11.87 19.24
N THR A 375 -24.06 -10.62 19.58
CA THR A 375 -23.63 -9.58 18.64
C THR A 375 -22.16 -9.25 18.88
N PHE A 376 -21.42 -9.06 17.79
CA PHE A 376 -20.01 -8.70 17.83
C PHE A 376 -19.76 -7.51 16.91
N GLU A 377 -18.98 -6.54 17.39
CA GLU A 377 -18.53 -5.41 16.59
C GLU A 377 -17.25 -5.78 15.83
N CYS A 378 -17.04 -5.16 14.68
CA CYS A 378 -15.83 -5.36 13.89
C CYS A 378 -14.64 -4.81 14.66
N THR A 379 -13.65 -5.66 14.90
CA THR A 379 -12.43 -5.33 15.64
C THR A 379 -11.31 -4.82 14.74
N LYS A 380 -11.29 -5.23 13.48
CA LYS A 380 -10.30 -4.81 12.48
C LYS A 380 -10.91 -4.88 11.09
N SER A 381 -10.79 -3.82 10.32
CA SER A 381 -11.12 -3.79 8.89
C SER A 381 -9.84 -3.70 8.07
N ILE A 382 -9.69 -4.58 7.08
CA ILE A 382 -8.55 -4.60 6.16
C ILE A 382 -9.09 -4.24 4.79
N GLU A 383 -8.76 -3.03 4.34
CA GLU A 383 -9.11 -2.57 3.01
C GLU A 383 -8.16 -3.19 1.98
N SER A 384 -8.72 -3.75 0.92
CA SER A 384 -7.96 -4.37 -0.16
C SER A 384 -7.27 -3.33 -1.04
N PHE A 385 -6.27 -3.80 -1.79
CA PHE A 385 -5.62 -2.96 -2.80
C PHE A 385 -6.60 -2.45 -3.86
N ALA A 386 -7.54 -3.28 -4.32
CA ALA A 386 -8.55 -2.88 -5.30
C ALA A 386 -9.48 -1.77 -4.79
N SER A 387 -9.87 -1.83 -3.51
CA SER A 387 -10.65 -0.76 -2.86
C SER A 387 -9.83 0.53 -2.77
N LYS A 388 -8.60 0.45 -2.26
CA LYS A 388 -7.68 1.60 -2.17
C LYS A 388 -7.46 2.25 -3.53
N ALA A 389 -7.13 1.47 -4.57
CA ALA A 389 -6.88 1.96 -5.92
C ALA A 389 -8.11 2.65 -6.54
N ARG A 390 -9.34 2.18 -6.24
CA ARG A 390 -10.59 2.82 -6.69
C ARG A 390 -10.90 4.11 -5.95
N SER A 391 -10.45 4.25 -4.70
CA SER A 391 -10.65 5.47 -3.91
C SER A 391 -9.76 6.65 -4.36
N LEU A 392 -8.74 6.38 -5.18
CA LEU A 392 -7.82 7.39 -5.70
C LEU A 392 -8.49 8.28 -6.76
N VAL A 393 -9.35 9.18 -6.31
CA VAL A 393 -9.99 10.19 -7.16
C VAL A 393 -9.37 11.57 -6.91
N PRO A 394 -9.31 12.46 -7.92
CA PRO A 394 -8.87 13.83 -7.70
C PRO A 394 -9.80 14.58 -6.72
N VAL A 395 -9.21 15.16 -5.67
CA VAL A 395 -9.88 15.97 -4.64
C VAL A 395 -9.14 17.30 -4.49
N LYS A 396 -9.88 18.35 -4.13
CA LYS A 396 -9.33 19.68 -3.87
C LYS A 396 -9.15 19.89 -2.37
N TYR A 397 -7.91 20.13 -1.97
CA TYR A 397 -7.53 20.45 -0.60
C TYR A 397 -7.30 21.95 -0.46
N GLU A 398 -7.91 22.56 0.56
CA GLU A 398 -7.57 23.92 0.98
C GLU A 398 -6.43 23.87 2.01
N ILE A 399 -5.28 24.46 1.67
CA ILE A 399 -4.12 24.57 2.55
C ILE A 399 -4.01 26.00 3.02
N ILE A 400 -4.08 26.19 4.34
CA ILE A 400 -4.00 27.51 4.97
C ILE A 400 -2.67 27.60 5.71
N VAL A 401 -1.79 28.50 5.26
CA VAL A 401 -0.51 28.78 5.91
C VAL A 401 -0.62 30.10 6.66
N ILE A 402 -0.27 30.09 7.94
CA ILE A 402 -0.21 31.29 8.78
C ILE A 402 1.25 31.54 9.15
N THR A 403 1.84 32.60 8.62
CA THR A 403 3.18 33.01 8.98
C THR A 403 3.14 33.74 10.32
N GLY A 404 3.99 33.34 11.26
CA GLY A 404 4.05 33.95 12.60
C GLY A 404 4.25 35.47 12.57
N ASP A 405 3.75 36.16 13.58
CA ASP A 405 3.89 37.62 13.73
C ASP A 405 5.20 38.01 14.45
N GLU A 406 6.28 37.31 14.15
CA GLU A 406 7.60 37.58 14.70
C GLU A 406 8.49 38.32 13.70
N LYS A 407 9.38 39.18 14.20
CA LYS A 407 10.31 39.92 13.34
C LYS A 407 11.20 38.93 12.58
N GLY A 408 11.11 38.94 11.25
CA GLY A 408 11.90 38.05 10.39
C GLY A 408 11.22 36.70 10.07
N ALA A 409 9.96 36.51 10.46
CA ALA A 409 9.22 35.26 10.18
C ALA A 409 8.84 35.07 8.70
N GLY A 410 8.87 36.13 7.88
CA GLY A 410 8.52 36.06 6.46
C GLY A 410 9.61 35.44 5.58
N THR A 411 9.24 34.97 4.38
CA THR A 411 10.19 34.37 3.43
C THR A 411 9.83 34.62 1.97
N ASP A 412 10.84 34.90 1.14
CA ASP A 412 10.74 34.95 -0.32
C ASP A 412 11.12 33.61 -0.99
N ALA A 413 11.46 32.59 -0.18
CA ALA A 413 11.82 31.28 -0.69
C ALA A 413 10.61 30.54 -1.27
N ASN A 414 10.86 29.59 -2.18
CA ASN A 414 9.82 28.68 -2.63
C ASN A 414 9.40 27.76 -1.47
N VAL A 415 8.15 27.85 -1.05
CA VAL A 415 7.57 26.98 -0.01
C VAL A 415 6.90 25.78 -0.67
N PHE A 416 7.08 24.62 -0.04
CA PHE A 416 6.52 23.36 -0.49
C PHE A 416 5.84 22.65 0.69
N VAL A 417 4.90 21.77 0.37
CA VAL A 417 4.18 20.93 1.32
C VAL A 417 4.10 19.50 0.81
N THR A 418 4.18 18.53 1.71
CA THR A 418 3.88 17.13 1.42
C THR A 418 2.83 16.69 2.43
N VAL A 419 1.65 16.28 1.96
CA VAL A 419 0.59 15.77 2.81
C VAL A 419 0.68 14.25 2.86
N TYR A 420 0.56 13.69 4.06
CA TYR A 420 0.57 12.24 4.29
C TYR A 420 -0.81 11.81 4.78
N GLY A 421 -1.33 10.72 4.22
CA GLY A 421 -2.56 10.09 4.67
C GLY A 421 -2.56 8.60 4.40
N SER A 422 -3.69 7.95 4.69
CA SER A 422 -3.84 6.49 4.54
C SER A 422 -3.61 5.98 3.11
N ASN A 423 -3.74 6.84 2.10
CA ASN A 423 -3.48 6.52 0.68
C ASN A 423 -2.07 6.89 0.19
N GLY A 424 -1.14 7.18 1.12
CA GLY A 424 0.26 7.48 0.86
C GLY A 424 0.60 8.96 1.05
N ASP A 425 1.60 9.46 0.29
CA ASP A 425 1.99 10.86 0.31
C ASP A 425 1.55 11.60 -0.97
N SER A 426 1.39 12.92 -0.88
CA SER A 426 1.01 13.77 -2.02
C SER A 426 2.15 14.09 -2.96
N GLY A 427 3.37 13.64 -2.67
CA GLY A 427 4.60 14.23 -3.19
C GLY A 427 4.79 15.69 -2.75
N ARG A 428 5.95 16.25 -3.12
CA ARG A 428 6.31 17.64 -2.80
C ARG A 428 5.54 18.62 -3.68
N ARG A 429 4.53 19.28 -3.14
CA ARG A 429 3.68 20.27 -3.81
C ARG A 429 4.19 21.69 -3.57
N GLN A 430 4.32 22.51 -4.62
CA GLN A 430 4.73 23.90 -4.44
C GLN A 430 3.53 24.77 -4.08
N LEU A 431 3.64 25.55 -3.00
CA LEU A 431 2.64 26.53 -2.61
C LEU A 431 2.91 27.85 -3.31
N ARG A 432 2.10 28.18 -4.32
CA ARG A 432 2.30 29.38 -5.16
C ARG A 432 0.98 30.01 -5.56
N GLN A 433 1.01 31.34 -5.68
CA GLN A 433 -0.04 32.15 -6.30
C GLN A 433 0.63 33.19 -7.21
N LYS A 434 0.11 33.38 -8.41
CA LYS A 434 0.64 34.38 -9.34
C LYS A 434 0.41 35.79 -8.78
N PHE A 435 1.40 36.66 -8.96
CA PHE A 435 1.33 38.09 -8.62
C PHE A 435 1.05 38.41 -7.15
N ARG A 436 1.42 37.53 -6.23
CA ARG A 436 1.32 37.77 -4.79
C ARG A 436 2.67 37.62 -4.12
N ASN A 437 2.91 38.49 -3.14
CA ASN A 437 3.96 38.29 -2.16
C ASN A 437 3.37 37.45 -1.02
N LEU A 438 3.87 36.23 -0.89
CA LEU A 438 3.33 35.18 -0.02
C LEU A 438 4.21 35.00 1.21
N PHE A 439 3.67 34.38 2.25
CA PHE A 439 4.38 34.01 3.47
C PHE A 439 4.97 35.20 4.21
N GLU A 440 4.29 36.35 4.15
CA GLU A 440 4.68 37.56 4.86
C GLU A 440 4.33 37.48 6.34
N ARG A 441 5.11 38.16 7.18
CA ARG A 441 4.89 38.22 8.63
C ARG A 441 3.43 38.54 8.97
N GLY A 442 2.83 37.74 9.85
CA GLY A 442 1.45 37.91 10.33
C GLY A 442 0.37 37.67 9.26
N ARG A 443 0.72 37.17 8.07
CA ARG A 443 -0.24 36.89 7.00
C ARG A 443 -0.75 35.46 7.04
N THR A 444 -1.96 35.33 6.49
CA THR A 444 -2.59 34.05 6.18
C THR A 444 -2.71 33.92 4.67
N ASP A 445 -2.04 32.91 4.12
CA ASP A 445 -2.12 32.55 2.71
C ASP A 445 -2.92 31.25 2.56
N ARG A 446 -3.82 31.21 1.57
CA ARG A 446 -4.69 30.05 1.32
C ARG A 446 -4.43 29.52 -0.06
N PHE A 447 -4.21 28.22 -0.20
CA PHE A 447 -3.92 27.54 -1.46
C PHE A 447 -4.96 26.47 -1.72
N LEU A 448 -5.35 26.31 -2.98
CA LEU A 448 -6.21 25.21 -3.41
C LEU A 448 -5.34 24.27 -4.24
N LEU A 449 -5.12 23.05 -3.74
CA LEU A 449 -4.36 22.03 -4.44
C LEU A 449 -5.28 20.89 -4.86
N GLU A 450 -5.24 20.54 -6.13
CA GLU A 450 -5.87 19.32 -6.63
C GLU A 450 -4.85 18.19 -6.62
N MET A 451 -5.15 17.11 -5.90
CA MET A 451 -4.34 15.89 -5.80
C MET A 451 -5.25 14.70 -5.58
N LEU A 452 -4.72 13.47 -5.70
CA LEU A 452 -5.53 12.28 -5.40
C LEU A 452 -5.95 12.28 -3.93
N ASP A 453 -7.11 11.69 -3.63
CA ASP A 453 -7.61 11.57 -2.27
C ASP A 453 -6.58 10.85 -1.38
N MET A 454 -6.09 11.58 -0.39
CA MET A 454 -5.12 11.13 0.61
C MET A 454 -5.74 10.21 1.66
N GLY A 455 -7.07 10.07 1.69
CA GLY A 455 -7.78 9.34 2.72
C GLY A 455 -7.71 10.04 4.07
N GLU A 456 -7.54 9.29 5.15
CA GLU A 456 -7.37 9.86 6.49
C GLU A 456 -6.02 10.59 6.60
N LEU A 457 -6.04 11.90 6.85
CA LEU A 457 -4.84 12.72 6.95
C LEU A 457 -4.09 12.44 8.25
N GLN A 458 -2.79 12.18 8.14
CA GLN A 458 -1.94 11.78 9.26
C GLN A 458 -0.97 12.91 9.66
N LYS A 459 -0.31 13.55 8.70
CA LYS A 459 0.66 14.64 8.94
C LYS A 459 0.91 15.49 7.69
N VAL A 460 1.59 16.63 7.88
CA VAL A 460 1.97 17.62 6.85
C VAL A 460 3.41 18.05 7.06
#